data_AF-A0A944PVB8-F1
#
_entry.id   AF-A0A944PVB8-F1
#
_cell.length_a   1.000
_cell.length_b   1.000
_cell.length_c   1.000
_cell.angle_alpha   90.00
_cell.angle_beta   90.00
_cell.angle_gamma   90.00
#
_symmetry.space_group_name_H-M   'P 1'
#
loop_
_entity.id
_entity.type
_entity.pdbx_description
1 polymer ?
#
loop_
_entity_poly.entity_id
_entity_poly.type
_entity_poly.pdbx_seq_one_letter_code
_entity_poly.pdbx_strand_id
1 'polypeptide(L)'
;MFRETIHHSSGVIEGAANEQHATMLLTSAVRRGYDVEFTPAGGALITWTRHLFGAGGNSAVRADRSISLEPFTPVGALSDTARDDLALIAGDRHARYDEQDGRRVIRGLVWQIPAFTTARLRARGLVVEDGDRLRLSLTARLGLLAQAHRTSTTAPNGWYRPSAADPYGSAGLNRPGGRAGMLRDSGSAATCACGELSGWGGDRDEARRLTRDHRRAVAAAFIAEHLAYVPAPAAARCDCGGCAECMTG
;
A
#
# COMPACT_ATOMS: atom_id res chain seq x y z
N MET A 1 -13.58 -0.15 -9.41
CA MET A 1 -14.03 1.23 -9.09
C MET A 1 -13.69 1.51 -7.64
N PHE A 2 -13.36 2.75 -7.31
CA PHE A 2 -12.95 3.20 -5.98
C PHE A 2 -13.80 4.38 -5.53
N ARG A 3 -14.17 4.42 -4.25
CA ARG A 3 -14.57 5.63 -3.56
C ARG A 3 -13.31 6.43 -3.27
N GLU A 4 -13.30 7.66 -3.73
CA GLU A 4 -12.21 8.61 -3.49
C GLU A 4 -12.63 9.55 -2.37
N THR A 5 -11.78 9.73 -1.37
CA THR A 5 -11.98 10.68 -0.30
C THR A 5 -10.72 11.53 -0.14
N ILE A 6 -10.84 12.84 -0.39
CA ILE A 6 -9.75 13.80 -0.30
C ILE A 6 -9.90 14.60 0.99
N HIS A 7 -8.93 14.48 1.89
CA HIS A 7 -8.87 15.28 3.12
C HIS A 7 -7.95 16.48 2.92
N HIS A 8 -8.45 17.66 3.27
CA HIS A 8 -7.69 18.90 3.31
C HIS A 8 -8.11 19.80 4.48
N SER A 9 -7.34 20.88 4.70
CA SER A 9 -7.51 21.76 5.87
C SER A 9 -8.85 22.47 5.91
N SER A 10 -9.53 22.60 4.78
CA SER A 10 -10.86 23.22 4.65
C SER A 10 -12.01 22.20 4.59
N GLY A 11 -11.75 20.90 4.61
CA GLY A 11 -12.81 19.90 4.61
C GLY A 11 -12.46 18.55 3.99
N VAL A 12 -13.51 17.82 3.63
CA VAL A 12 -13.46 16.51 3.00
C VAL A 12 -14.25 16.57 1.71
N ILE A 13 -13.67 16.08 0.61
CA ILE A 13 -14.33 15.93 -0.68
C ILE A 13 -14.44 14.44 -0.99
N GLU A 14 -15.63 14.00 -1.41
CA GLU A 14 -15.89 12.62 -1.80
C GLU A 14 -16.17 12.53 -3.31
N GLY A 15 -15.71 11.44 -3.92
CA GLY A 15 -15.87 11.18 -5.33
C GLY A 15 -15.77 9.69 -5.66
N ALA A 16 -15.76 9.39 -6.96
CA ALA A 16 -15.55 8.05 -7.47
C ALA A 16 -14.43 8.04 -8.50
N ALA A 17 -13.48 7.12 -8.36
CA ALA A 17 -12.38 6.90 -9.28
C ALA A 17 -12.53 5.54 -9.96
N ASN A 18 -12.43 5.51 -11.30
CA ASN A 18 -12.25 4.25 -12.02
C ASN A 18 -10.79 3.75 -11.87
N GLU A 19 -10.45 2.56 -12.39
CA GLU A 19 -9.09 2.01 -12.26
C GLU A 19 -8.03 2.90 -12.90
N GLN A 20 -8.33 3.52 -14.04
CA GLN A 20 -7.38 4.39 -14.74
C GLN A 20 -7.08 5.65 -13.94
N HIS A 21 -8.11 6.30 -13.38
CA HIS A 21 -7.96 7.46 -12.51
C HIS A 21 -7.15 7.09 -11.27
N ALA A 22 -7.52 6.01 -10.57
CA ALA A 22 -6.77 5.54 -9.39
C ALA A 22 -5.29 5.27 -9.73
N THR A 23 -5.01 4.63 -10.87
CA THR A 23 -3.65 4.38 -11.35
C THR A 23 -2.87 5.67 -11.61
N MET A 24 -3.52 6.66 -12.22
CA MET A 24 -2.95 7.99 -12.46
C MET A 24 -2.58 8.69 -11.15
N LEU A 25 -3.46 8.65 -10.13
CA LEU A 25 -3.19 9.24 -8.83
C LEU A 25 -2.01 8.58 -8.13
N LEU A 26 -1.95 7.25 -8.12
CA LEU A 26 -0.84 6.48 -7.53
C LEU A 26 0.49 6.79 -8.21
N THR A 27 0.50 6.82 -9.54
CA THR A 27 1.70 7.14 -10.34
C THR A 27 2.16 8.58 -10.07
N SER A 28 1.21 9.52 -10.02
CA SER A 28 1.50 10.92 -9.70
C SER A 28 2.05 11.09 -8.29
N ALA A 29 1.49 10.36 -7.31
CA ALA A 29 1.93 10.38 -5.92
C ALA A 29 3.39 9.92 -5.79
N VAL A 30 3.73 8.76 -6.37
CA VAL A 30 5.11 8.25 -6.36
C VAL A 30 6.08 9.20 -7.05
N ARG A 31 5.71 9.72 -8.24
CA ARG A 31 6.54 10.69 -8.97
C ARG A 31 6.82 11.96 -8.17
N ARG A 32 5.87 12.38 -7.32
CA ARG A 32 6.00 13.56 -6.46
C ARG A 32 6.64 13.25 -5.10
N GLY A 33 7.03 11.99 -4.85
CA GLY A 33 7.61 11.57 -3.58
C GLY A 33 6.62 11.60 -2.41
N TYR A 34 5.32 11.44 -2.69
CA TYR A 34 4.30 11.34 -1.66
C TYR A 34 4.29 9.96 -1.02
N ASP A 35 3.78 9.91 0.21
CA ASP A 35 3.65 8.66 0.94
C ASP A 35 2.46 7.88 0.42
N VAL A 36 2.69 6.63 0.02
CA VAL A 36 1.63 5.73 -0.46
C VAL A 36 1.63 4.46 0.38
N GLU A 37 0.49 4.15 0.97
CA GLU A 37 0.27 2.90 1.71
C GLU A 37 -0.88 2.13 1.07
N PHE A 38 -0.66 0.84 0.78
CA PHE A 38 -1.72 -0.03 0.26
C PHE A 38 -2.50 -0.71 1.39
N THR A 39 -3.81 -0.87 1.19
CA THR A 39 -4.68 -1.46 2.21
C THR A 39 -4.97 -2.92 1.88
N PRO A 40 -5.16 -3.81 2.89
CA PRO A 40 -5.52 -5.22 2.66
C PRO A 40 -6.85 -5.41 1.91
N ALA A 41 -7.73 -4.40 1.93
CA ALA A 41 -8.96 -4.38 1.17
C ALA A 41 -8.74 -4.18 -0.34
N GLY A 42 -7.52 -3.84 -0.77
CA GLY A 42 -7.18 -3.53 -2.17
C GLY A 42 -7.33 -2.06 -2.52
N GLY A 43 -7.22 -1.18 -1.54
CA GLY A 43 -7.21 0.27 -1.70
C GLY A 43 -5.83 0.88 -1.50
N ALA A 44 -5.78 2.20 -1.41
CA ALA A 44 -4.56 2.94 -1.10
C ALA A 44 -4.84 4.22 -0.31
N LEU A 45 -3.90 4.63 0.51
CA LEU A 45 -3.85 5.91 1.19
C LEU A 45 -2.63 6.68 0.68
N ILE A 46 -2.87 7.84 0.09
CA ILE A 46 -1.82 8.77 -0.35
C ILE A 46 -1.78 9.90 0.68
N THR A 47 -0.62 10.23 1.22
CA THR A 47 -0.45 11.31 2.21
C THR A 47 0.72 12.22 1.83
N TRP A 48 0.54 13.51 2.05
CA TRP A 48 1.59 14.52 1.85
C TRP A 48 1.34 15.76 2.72
N THR A 49 2.37 16.55 2.94
CA THR A 49 2.27 17.84 3.63
C THR A 49 2.40 18.96 2.60
N ARG A 50 1.45 19.91 2.63
CA ARG A 50 1.53 21.17 1.86
C ARG A 50 1.97 22.29 2.77
N HIS A 51 2.88 23.14 2.29
CA HIS A 51 3.22 24.38 2.96
C HIS A 51 2.32 25.50 2.42
N LEU A 52 1.58 26.15 3.32
CA LEU A 52 0.69 27.26 3.04
C LEU A 52 1.23 28.52 3.69
N PHE A 53 0.99 29.69 3.11
CA PHE A 53 1.22 30.94 3.83
C PHE A 53 0.10 31.14 4.85
N GLY A 54 0.49 31.40 6.10
CA GLY A 54 -0.42 31.72 7.20
C GLY A 54 -1.06 33.09 7.01
N ALA A 55 -2.08 33.37 7.82
CA ALA A 55 -2.71 34.69 7.87
C ALA A 55 -1.63 35.75 8.17
N GLY A 56 -1.42 36.67 7.23
CA GLY A 56 -0.38 37.71 7.30
C GLY A 56 0.91 37.43 6.51
N GLY A 57 0.99 36.34 5.74
CA GLY A 57 2.06 36.12 4.73
C GLY A 57 3.46 35.80 5.27
N ASN A 58 3.70 36.02 6.56
CA ASN A 58 5.03 35.95 7.17
C ASN A 58 5.36 34.61 7.85
N SER A 59 4.47 33.61 7.79
CA SER A 59 4.71 32.27 8.37
C SER A 59 4.21 31.18 7.44
N ALA A 60 5.02 30.14 7.24
CA ALA A 60 4.61 28.94 6.52
C ALA A 60 3.94 27.95 7.48
N VAL A 61 2.65 27.67 7.26
CA VAL A 61 1.88 26.67 7.99
C VAL A 61 1.94 25.35 7.23
N ARG A 62 2.26 24.27 7.94
CA ARG A 62 2.16 22.90 7.40
C ARG A 62 0.73 22.42 7.48
N ALA A 63 0.19 21.97 6.36
CA ALA A 63 -1.15 21.42 6.28
C ALA A 63 -1.09 20.04 5.67
N ASP A 64 -1.44 19.03 6.47
CA ASP A 64 -1.49 17.65 5.99
C ASP A 64 -2.67 17.46 5.03
N ARG A 65 -2.46 16.56 4.07
CA ARG A 65 -3.38 16.21 3.01
C ARG A 65 -3.37 14.71 2.81
N SER A 66 -4.51 14.16 2.46
CA SER A 66 -4.58 12.77 2.05
C SER A 66 -5.62 12.52 0.99
N ILE A 67 -5.41 11.45 0.23
CA ILE A 67 -6.41 10.84 -0.67
C ILE A 67 -6.53 9.38 -0.26
N SER A 68 -7.74 8.98 0.14
CA SER A 68 -8.09 7.58 0.35
C SER A 68 -8.78 7.05 -0.91
N LEU A 69 -8.34 5.88 -1.37
CA LEU A 69 -8.93 5.14 -2.47
C LEU A 69 -9.46 3.82 -1.91
N GLU A 70 -10.75 3.75 -1.62
CA GLU A 70 -11.40 2.57 -1.08
C GLU A 70 -12.13 1.80 -2.19
N PRO A 71 -11.86 0.51 -2.40
CA PRO A 71 -12.55 -0.24 -3.45
C PRO A 71 -14.02 -0.47 -3.09
N PHE A 72 -14.92 -0.24 -4.05
CA PHE A 72 -16.35 -0.54 -3.88
C PHE A 72 -16.61 -2.03 -3.57
N THR A 73 -15.78 -2.90 -4.12
CA THR A 73 -15.79 -4.35 -3.84
C THR A 73 -14.44 -4.73 -3.26
N PRO A 74 -14.30 -4.76 -1.92
CA PRO A 74 -13.02 -5.04 -1.29
C PRO A 74 -12.56 -6.47 -1.54
N VAL A 75 -11.24 -6.65 -1.65
CA VAL A 75 -10.59 -7.95 -1.83
C VAL A 75 -10.96 -8.92 -0.73
N GLY A 76 -11.19 -8.44 0.50
CA GLY A 76 -11.49 -9.25 1.68
C GLY A 76 -10.39 -10.27 1.99
N ALA A 77 -10.72 -11.28 2.81
CA ALA A 77 -9.81 -12.41 3.03
C ALA A 77 -9.69 -13.25 1.74
N LEU A 78 -8.44 -13.59 1.38
CA LEU A 78 -8.11 -14.55 0.34
C LEU A 78 -7.58 -15.82 0.99
N SER A 79 -8.09 -16.97 0.58
CA SER A 79 -7.47 -18.25 0.90
C SER A 79 -6.16 -18.42 0.12
N ASP A 80 -5.29 -19.30 0.55
CA ASP A 80 -4.01 -19.61 -0.10
C ASP A 80 -4.23 -20.01 -1.56
N THR A 81 -5.18 -20.91 -1.81
CA THR A 81 -5.58 -21.30 -3.18
C THR A 81 -6.02 -20.12 -4.03
N ALA A 82 -6.78 -19.17 -3.48
CA ALA A 82 -7.20 -17.99 -4.24
C ALA A 82 -6.03 -17.06 -4.55
N ARG A 83 -5.02 -17.01 -3.67
CA ARG A 83 -3.78 -16.27 -3.92
C ARG A 83 -2.96 -16.95 -5.03
N ASP A 84 -2.86 -18.28 -4.99
CA ASP A 84 -2.18 -19.06 -6.04
C ASP A 84 -2.87 -18.91 -7.39
N ASP A 85 -4.20 -19.01 -7.44
CA ASP A 85 -4.99 -18.81 -8.66
C ASP A 85 -4.81 -17.41 -9.25
N LEU A 86 -4.80 -16.36 -8.41
CA LEU A 86 -4.55 -15.00 -8.86
C LEU A 86 -3.10 -14.81 -9.34
N ALA A 87 -2.13 -15.49 -8.71
CA ALA A 87 -0.74 -15.47 -9.14
C ALA A 87 -0.56 -16.16 -10.51
N LEU A 88 -1.26 -17.28 -10.75
CA LEU A 88 -1.29 -17.95 -12.06
C LEU A 88 -1.81 -17.00 -13.15
N ILE A 89 -2.91 -16.29 -12.88
CA ILE A 89 -3.47 -15.31 -13.83
C ILE A 89 -2.50 -14.14 -14.06
N ALA A 90 -1.86 -13.63 -13.01
CA ALA A 90 -0.91 -12.52 -13.14
C ALA A 90 0.35 -12.91 -13.94
N GLY A 91 0.83 -14.15 -13.79
CA GLY A 91 2.05 -14.64 -14.44
C GLY A 91 1.85 -15.17 -15.87
N ASP A 92 0.61 -15.47 -16.28
CA ASP A 92 0.32 -16.05 -17.60
C ASP A 92 -0.39 -15.05 -18.51
N ARG A 93 0.33 -14.52 -19.50
CA ARG A 93 -0.22 -13.64 -20.54
C ARG A 93 -1.29 -14.29 -21.43
N HIS A 94 -1.45 -15.61 -21.37
CA HIS A 94 -2.45 -16.38 -22.10
C HIS A 94 -3.69 -16.70 -21.25
N ALA A 95 -3.75 -16.23 -20.01
CA ALA A 95 -4.93 -16.36 -19.17
C ALA A 95 -6.14 -15.73 -19.86
N ARG A 96 -7.18 -16.52 -20.10
CA ARG A 96 -8.43 -16.09 -20.76
C ARG A 96 -9.61 -16.86 -20.21
N TYR A 97 -10.82 -16.36 -20.48
CA TYR A 97 -12.00 -17.18 -20.29
C TYR A 97 -12.08 -18.25 -21.36
N ASP A 98 -12.56 -19.42 -20.96
CA ASP A 98 -12.88 -20.53 -21.84
C ASP A 98 -14.22 -21.15 -21.38
N GLU A 99 -14.82 -21.99 -22.22
CA GLU A 99 -16.02 -22.75 -21.88
C GLU A 99 -15.70 -24.24 -21.78
N GLN A 100 -16.08 -24.85 -20.66
CA GLN A 100 -16.02 -26.29 -20.47
C GLN A 100 -17.34 -26.77 -19.88
N ASP A 101 -17.97 -27.74 -20.55
CA ASP A 101 -19.26 -28.33 -20.15
C ASP A 101 -20.35 -27.26 -19.92
N GLY A 102 -20.38 -26.23 -20.78
CA GLY A 102 -21.32 -25.11 -20.69
C GLY A 102 -21.06 -24.16 -19.52
N ARG A 103 -19.90 -24.25 -18.87
CA ARG A 103 -19.51 -23.39 -17.75
C ARG A 103 -18.25 -22.61 -18.09
N ARG A 104 -18.24 -21.33 -17.71
CA ARG A 104 -17.07 -20.47 -17.88
C ARG A 104 -15.97 -20.86 -16.89
N VAL A 105 -14.78 -21.11 -17.41
CA VAL A 105 -13.54 -21.36 -16.65
C VAL A 105 -12.50 -20.31 -17.02
N ILE A 106 -11.46 -20.14 -16.19
CA ILE A 106 -10.26 -19.39 -16.58
C ILE A 106 -9.20 -20.42 -16.95
N ARG A 107 -8.61 -20.28 -18.13
CA ARG A 107 -7.60 -21.20 -18.65
C ARG A 107 -6.34 -20.43 -19.00
N GLY A 108 -5.19 -20.97 -18.59
CA GLY A 108 -3.87 -20.57 -19.07
C GLY A 108 -3.28 -21.63 -20.01
N LEU A 109 -1.98 -21.57 -20.27
CA LEU A 109 -1.34 -22.46 -21.23
C LEU A 109 -1.35 -23.94 -20.80
N VAL A 110 -1.11 -24.19 -19.51
CA VAL A 110 -0.94 -25.55 -18.94
C VAL A 110 -1.78 -25.78 -17.67
N TRP A 111 -2.67 -24.85 -17.34
CA TRP A 111 -3.46 -24.88 -16.11
C TRP A 111 -4.88 -24.35 -16.36
N GLN A 112 -5.78 -24.67 -15.43
CA GLN A 112 -7.17 -24.23 -15.49
C GLN A 112 -7.72 -24.00 -14.09
N ILE A 113 -8.43 -22.89 -13.92
CA ILE A 113 -9.18 -22.57 -12.71
C ILE A 113 -10.63 -23.04 -12.89
N PRO A 114 -11.16 -23.90 -12.00
CA PRO A 114 -12.52 -24.42 -12.11
C PRO A 114 -13.61 -23.35 -12.16
N ALA A 115 -14.76 -23.70 -12.74
CA ALA A 115 -15.86 -22.77 -12.97
C ALA A 115 -16.37 -22.08 -11.70
N PHE A 116 -16.45 -22.81 -10.58
CA PHE A 116 -16.88 -22.25 -9.30
C PHE A 116 -15.93 -21.15 -8.81
N THR A 117 -14.61 -21.41 -8.85
CA THR A 117 -13.59 -20.45 -8.45
C THR A 117 -13.58 -19.25 -9.41
N THR A 118 -13.68 -19.50 -10.72
CA THR A 118 -13.83 -18.47 -11.74
C THR A 118 -15.00 -17.53 -11.45
N ALA A 119 -16.18 -18.09 -11.18
CA ALA A 119 -17.36 -17.31 -10.84
C ALA A 119 -17.15 -16.45 -9.59
N ARG A 120 -16.46 -16.99 -8.57
CA ARG A 120 -16.14 -16.25 -7.34
C ARG A 120 -15.14 -15.12 -7.57
N LEU A 121 -14.08 -15.33 -8.35
CA LEU A 121 -13.12 -14.27 -8.71
C LEU A 121 -13.81 -13.14 -9.48
N ARG A 122 -14.70 -13.49 -10.42
CA ARG A 122 -15.48 -12.53 -11.20
C ARG A 122 -16.49 -11.77 -10.34
N ALA A 123 -17.24 -12.47 -9.49
CA ALA A 123 -18.24 -11.85 -8.61
C ALA A 123 -17.62 -10.84 -7.64
N ARG A 124 -16.35 -11.05 -7.26
CA ARG A 124 -15.57 -10.12 -6.43
C ARG A 124 -14.83 -9.04 -7.23
N GLY A 125 -14.94 -9.03 -8.56
CA GLY A 125 -14.23 -8.09 -9.42
C GLY A 125 -12.70 -8.18 -9.31
N LEU A 126 -12.15 -9.36 -9.01
CA LEU A 126 -10.70 -9.55 -8.84
C LEU A 126 -9.98 -9.73 -10.19
N VAL A 127 -10.72 -10.11 -11.21
CA VAL A 127 -10.25 -10.31 -12.58
C VAL A 127 -11.09 -9.45 -13.53
N VAL A 128 -10.45 -8.91 -14.56
CA VAL A 128 -11.10 -8.11 -15.59
C VAL A 128 -10.61 -8.55 -16.96
N GLU A 129 -11.51 -8.52 -17.94
CA GLU A 129 -11.18 -8.77 -19.34
C GLU A 129 -10.43 -7.56 -19.91
N ASP A 130 -9.37 -7.83 -20.66
CA ASP A 130 -8.57 -6.87 -21.40
C ASP A 130 -8.35 -7.43 -22.81
N GLY A 131 -9.25 -7.07 -23.73
CA GLY A 131 -9.35 -7.74 -25.02
C GLY A 131 -9.74 -9.21 -24.89
N ASP A 132 -8.91 -10.11 -25.43
CA ASP A 132 -9.08 -11.56 -25.35
C ASP A 132 -8.43 -12.19 -24.10
N ARG A 133 -7.84 -11.37 -23.23
CA ARG A 133 -7.07 -11.80 -22.06
C ARG A 133 -7.75 -11.43 -20.77
N LEU A 134 -7.31 -12.09 -19.71
CA LEU A 134 -7.63 -11.74 -18.34
C LEU A 134 -6.43 -11.12 -17.66
N ARG A 135 -6.69 -10.03 -16.95
CA ARG A 135 -5.74 -9.43 -16.02
C ARG A 135 -6.38 -9.29 -14.66
N LEU A 136 -5.53 -9.09 -13.66
CA LEU A 136 -6.00 -8.72 -12.33
C LEU A 136 -6.55 -7.29 -12.33
N SER A 137 -7.63 -7.08 -11.58
CA SER A 137 -8.10 -5.72 -11.28
C SER A 137 -7.06 -4.97 -10.47
N LEU A 138 -7.10 -3.62 -10.48
CA LEU A 138 -6.22 -2.82 -9.62
C LEU A 138 -6.46 -3.19 -8.15
N THR A 139 -7.73 -3.35 -7.76
CA THR A 139 -8.12 -3.78 -6.42
C THR A 139 -7.44 -5.08 -6.00
N ALA A 140 -7.47 -6.11 -6.85
CA ALA A 140 -6.81 -7.39 -6.56
C ALA A 140 -5.30 -7.24 -6.40
N ARG A 141 -4.64 -6.50 -7.31
CA ARG A 141 -3.18 -6.29 -7.26
C ARG A 141 -2.73 -5.58 -5.99
N LEU A 142 -3.40 -4.49 -5.62
CA LEU A 142 -3.11 -3.75 -4.39
C LEU A 142 -3.34 -4.62 -3.13
N GLY A 143 -4.42 -5.41 -3.12
CA GLY A 143 -4.74 -6.25 -1.96
C GLY A 143 -3.76 -7.41 -1.79
N LEU A 144 -3.35 -8.06 -2.89
CA LEU A 144 -2.32 -9.11 -2.86
C LEU A 144 -0.99 -8.56 -2.36
N LEU A 145 -0.57 -7.40 -2.85
CA LEU A 145 0.68 -6.77 -2.44
C LEU A 145 0.65 -6.35 -0.96
N ALA A 146 -0.45 -5.76 -0.49
CA ALA A 146 -0.62 -5.40 0.91
C ALA A 146 -0.57 -6.62 1.83
N GLN A 147 -1.05 -7.78 1.37
CA GLN A 147 -0.97 -9.04 2.12
C GLN A 147 0.45 -9.63 2.10
N ALA A 148 1.12 -9.62 0.95
CA ALA A 148 2.49 -10.10 0.78
C ALA A 148 3.52 -9.28 1.58
N HIS A 149 3.26 -7.97 1.75
CA HIS A 149 4.11 -7.05 2.51
C HIS A 149 3.50 -6.63 3.84
N ARG A 150 2.75 -7.53 4.48
CA ARG A 150 2.30 -7.30 5.85
C ARG A 150 3.52 -7.19 6.76
N THR A 151 3.63 -6.07 7.45
CA THR A 151 4.69 -5.84 8.42
C THR A 151 4.18 -5.94 9.85
N SER A 152 5.08 -6.29 10.76
CA SER A 152 4.83 -6.28 12.20
C SER A 152 6.00 -5.66 12.95
N THR A 153 5.69 -5.01 14.07
CA THR A 153 6.69 -4.51 15.01
C THR A 153 6.49 -5.18 16.36
N THR A 154 7.56 -5.68 16.99
CA THR A 154 7.48 -6.18 18.38
C THR A 154 7.69 -5.04 19.37
N ALA A 155 7.06 -5.15 20.54
CA ALA A 155 7.38 -4.27 21.66
C ALA A 155 8.73 -4.70 22.28
N PRO A 156 9.54 -3.76 22.76
CA PRO A 156 10.75 -4.10 23.50
C PRO A 156 10.36 -4.80 24.82
N ASN A 157 11.21 -5.70 25.32
CA ASN A 157 10.92 -6.51 26.51
C ASN A 157 10.94 -5.72 27.83
N GLY A 158 11.13 -4.40 27.78
CA GLY A 158 11.12 -3.54 28.95
C GLY A 158 12.46 -3.52 29.66
N TRP A 159 12.51 -3.81 30.96
CA TRP A 159 13.76 -3.85 31.73
C TRP A 159 14.18 -5.29 31.96
N TYR A 160 15.47 -5.58 31.76
CA TYR A 160 16.06 -6.91 32.00
C TYR A 160 17.31 -6.79 32.87
N ARG A 161 17.66 -7.87 33.58
CA ARG A 161 18.94 -7.97 34.28
C ARG A 161 19.99 -8.47 33.29
N PRO A 162 21.09 -7.74 33.05
CA PRO A 162 22.15 -8.23 32.19
C PRO A 162 22.77 -9.49 32.80
N SER A 163 23.07 -10.46 31.95
CA SER A 163 23.83 -11.64 32.36
C SER A 163 25.34 -11.32 32.33
N ALA A 164 26.15 -12.12 33.01
CA ALA A 164 27.62 -11.96 32.96
C ALA A 164 28.20 -12.08 31.53
N ALA A 165 27.42 -12.62 30.58
CA ALA A 165 27.77 -12.76 29.18
C ALA A 165 27.34 -11.56 28.31
N ASP A 166 26.67 -10.54 28.85
CA ASP A 166 26.24 -9.37 28.07
C ASP A 166 27.43 -8.46 27.74
N PRO A 167 27.83 -8.33 26.46
CA PRO A 167 29.03 -7.58 26.07
C PRO A 167 28.87 -6.05 26.20
N TYR A 168 27.65 -5.56 26.45
CA TYR A 168 27.32 -4.13 26.45
C TYR A 168 26.83 -3.59 27.80
N GLY A 169 26.94 -4.36 28.89
CA GLY A 169 26.23 -4.05 30.14
C GLY A 169 27.09 -3.95 31.40
N SER A 170 27.58 -2.76 31.78
CA SER A 170 27.83 -2.44 33.19
C SER A 170 26.59 -1.75 33.75
N ALA A 171 25.77 -2.46 34.52
CA ALA A 171 24.57 -1.86 35.10
C ALA A 171 24.96 -0.90 36.24
N GLY A 172 24.56 0.37 36.12
CA GLY A 172 24.79 1.37 37.17
C GLY A 172 24.08 0.98 38.48
N LEU A 173 24.83 0.95 39.59
CA LEU A 173 24.36 0.45 40.90
C LEU A 173 23.38 1.37 41.62
N ASN A 174 23.19 2.62 41.19
CA ASN A 174 22.42 3.62 41.94
C ASN A 174 21.33 4.28 41.09
N ARG A 175 20.22 3.57 40.83
CA ARG A 175 18.98 4.20 40.34
C ARG A 175 17.83 3.97 41.32
N PRO A 176 17.20 5.02 41.86
CA PRO A 176 16.05 4.87 42.76
C PRO A 176 14.86 4.21 42.05
N GLY A 177 14.04 3.45 42.79
CA GLY A 177 12.82 2.79 42.29
C GLY A 177 12.93 1.31 41.91
N GLY A 178 13.85 0.55 42.51
CA GLY A 178 13.93 -0.92 42.31
C GLY A 178 14.53 -1.37 40.97
N ARG A 179 15.15 -0.45 40.23
CA ARG A 179 15.75 -0.70 38.90
C ARG A 179 17.28 -0.65 38.90
N ALA A 180 17.89 -0.65 40.09
CA ALA A 180 19.34 -0.78 40.24
C ALA A 180 19.80 -2.12 39.62
N GLY A 181 20.85 -2.09 38.82
CA GLY A 181 21.37 -3.29 38.17
C GLY A 181 20.57 -3.80 36.95
N MET A 182 19.56 -3.08 36.45
CA MET A 182 18.80 -3.47 35.25
C MET A 182 19.14 -2.61 34.02
N LEU A 183 19.17 -3.23 32.84
CA LEU A 183 19.24 -2.57 31.53
C LEU A 183 17.83 -2.47 30.94
N ARG A 184 17.60 -1.45 30.10
CA ARG A 184 16.35 -1.34 29.34
C ARG A 184 16.60 -1.98 27.99
N ASP A 185 15.83 -3.01 27.66
CA ASP A 185 15.72 -3.50 26.29
C ASP A 185 15.12 -2.37 25.46
N SER A 186 15.94 -1.86 24.54
CA SER A 186 15.53 -0.86 23.59
C SER A 186 15.20 -1.49 22.24
N GLY A 187 15.60 -2.75 22.02
CA GLY A 187 15.39 -3.49 20.78
C GLY A 187 13.92 -3.69 20.47
N SER A 188 13.46 -3.10 19.37
CA SER A 188 12.16 -3.41 18.77
C SER A 188 12.39 -4.00 17.39
N ALA A 189 11.89 -5.20 17.13
CA ALA A 189 12.06 -5.81 15.81
C ALA A 189 11.03 -5.25 14.83
N ALA A 190 11.46 -4.93 13.61
CA ALA A 190 10.60 -4.69 12.47
C ALA A 190 10.76 -5.84 11.49
N THR A 191 9.65 -6.47 11.12
CA THR A 191 9.63 -7.59 10.17
C THR A 191 8.58 -7.38 9.10
N CYS A 192 8.83 -7.93 7.91
CA CYS A 192 7.87 -8.00 6.81
C CYS A 192 7.69 -9.45 6.35
N ALA A 193 6.47 -9.81 5.93
CA ALA A 193 6.18 -11.14 5.41
C ALA A 193 6.97 -11.51 4.13
N CYS A 194 7.47 -10.53 3.38
CA CYS A 194 8.37 -10.77 2.24
C CYS A 194 9.80 -11.20 2.65
N GLY A 195 10.17 -11.09 3.93
CA GLY A 195 11.51 -11.45 4.43
C GLY A 195 12.61 -10.40 4.19
N GLU A 196 12.42 -9.44 3.28
CA GLU A 196 13.43 -8.41 2.97
C GLU A 196 13.64 -7.40 4.11
N LEU A 197 12.60 -7.17 4.92
CA LEU A 197 12.71 -6.40 6.15
C LEU A 197 12.85 -7.36 7.33
N SER A 198 14.07 -7.47 7.84
CA SER A 198 14.35 -8.00 9.17
C SER A 198 15.41 -7.12 9.82
N GLY A 199 15.01 -6.36 10.84
CA GLY A 199 15.90 -5.40 11.48
C GLY A 199 15.51 -5.12 12.92
N TRP A 200 16.51 -4.84 13.74
CA TRP A 200 16.33 -4.38 15.10
C TRP A 200 16.42 -2.85 15.10
N GLY A 201 15.32 -2.19 15.46
CA GLY A 201 15.33 -0.77 15.80
C GLY A 201 15.81 -0.57 17.23
N GLY A 202 16.49 0.56 17.47
CA GLY A 202 16.92 0.99 18.79
C GLY A 202 15.75 1.38 19.70
N ASP A 203 14.58 1.69 19.15
CA ASP A 203 13.30 1.78 19.88
C ASP A 203 12.09 1.47 18.97
N ARG A 204 10.88 1.57 19.54
CA ARG A 204 9.62 1.27 18.83
C ARG A 204 9.33 2.25 17.69
N ASP A 205 9.70 3.51 17.83
CA ASP A 205 9.42 4.52 16.82
C ASP A 205 10.39 4.38 15.64
N GLU A 206 11.62 3.97 15.90
CA GLU A 206 12.55 3.53 14.88
C GLU A 206 12.06 2.29 14.13
N ALA A 207 11.58 1.25 14.82
CA ALA A 207 11.01 0.07 14.17
C ALA A 207 9.79 0.40 13.29
N ARG A 208 8.95 1.36 13.75
CA ARG A 208 7.83 1.90 12.95
C ARG A 208 8.31 2.70 11.74
N ARG A 209 9.37 3.50 11.89
CA ARG A 209 9.98 4.25 10.79
C ARG A 209 10.51 3.29 9.72
N LEU A 210 11.30 2.28 10.11
CA LEU A 210 11.81 1.24 9.20
C LEU A 210 10.69 0.51 8.46
N THR A 211 9.63 0.17 9.17
CA THR A 211 8.42 -0.44 8.58
C THR A 211 7.78 0.48 7.53
N ARG A 212 7.62 1.77 7.85
CA ARG A 212 7.02 2.74 6.93
C ARG A 212 7.89 2.95 5.70
N ASP A 213 9.19 3.08 5.87
CA ASP A 213 10.15 3.29 4.78
C ASP A 213 10.19 2.07 3.85
N HIS A 214 10.18 0.85 4.40
CA HIS A 214 10.07 -0.37 3.59
C HIS A 214 8.76 -0.42 2.79
N ARG A 215 7.61 -0.13 3.42
CA ARG A 215 6.32 -0.10 2.71
C ARG A 215 6.29 0.94 1.60
N ARG A 216 6.85 2.14 1.82
CA ARG A 216 6.98 3.18 0.80
C ARG A 216 7.84 2.70 -0.37
N ALA A 217 8.97 2.05 -0.09
CA ALA A 217 9.86 1.51 -1.13
C ALA A 217 9.15 0.44 -1.97
N VAL A 218 8.47 -0.52 -1.33
CA VAL A 218 7.67 -1.55 -2.00
C VAL A 218 6.57 -0.93 -2.85
N ALA A 219 5.85 0.07 -2.31
CA ALA A 219 4.79 0.74 -3.04
C ALA A 219 5.31 1.47 -4.29
N ALA A 220 6.41 2.20 -4.15
CA ALA A 220 7.06 2.88 -5.26
C ALA A 220 7.54 1.90 -6.33
N ALA A 221 8.19 0.80 -5.95
CA ALA A 221 8.66 -0.24 -6.87
C ALA A 221 7.50 -0.87 -7.64
N PHE A 222 6.43 -1.27 -6.94
CA PHE A 222 5.24 -1.85 -7.58
C PHE A 222 4.59 -0.89 -8.58
N ILE A 223 4.43 0.38 -8.21
CA ILE A 223 3.83 1.39 -9.10
C ILE A 223 4.71 1.61 -10.32
N ALA A 224 6.03 1.68 -10.14
CA ALA A 224 6.98 1.84 -11.25
C ALA A 224 6.97 0.65 -12.21
N GLU A 225 6.91 -0.59 -11.69
CA GLU A 225 6.98 -1.80 -12.51
C GLU A 225 5.64 -2.15 -13.18
N HIS A 226 4.53 -2.03 -12.44
CA HIS A 226 3.25 -2.57 -12.89
C HIS A 226 2.23 -1.53 -13.34
N LEU A 227 2.46 -0.25 -13.03
CA LEU A 227 1.52 0.83 -13.33
C LEU A 227 2.10 1.94 -14.22
N ALA A 228 3.42 2.02 -14.39
CA ALA A 228 4.06 3.08 -15.18
C ALA A 228 3.80 3.01 -16.70
N TYR A 229 3.21 1.92 -17.20
CA TYR A 229 2.70 1.83 -18.57
C TYR A 229 1.26 2.35 -18.66
N VAL A 230 1.05 3.60 -18.27
CA VAL A 230 -0.11 4.36 -18.73
C VAL A 230 0.47 5.46 -19.61
N PRO A 231 0.32 5.39 -20.96
CA PRO A 231 0.70 6.52 -21.79
C PRO A 231 0.01 7.75 -21.22
N ALA A 232 0.78 8.82 -20.99
CA ALA A 232 0.23 10.07 -20.50
C ALA A 232 -1.04 10.36 -21.31
N PRO A 233 -2.20 10.62 -20.66
CA PRO A 233 -3.39 10.98 -21.42
C PRO A 233 -2.96 12.10 -22.37
N ALA A 234 -3.17 11.90 -23.67
CA ALA A 234 -2.85 12.90 -24.68
C ALA A 234 -3.36 14.22 -24.11
N ALA A 235 -2.43 15.13 -23.79
CA ALA A 235 -2.77 16.32 -23.04
C ALA A 235 -3.91 16.97 -23.80
N ALA A 236 -5.12 16.88 -23.26
CA ALA A 236 -6.21 17.69 -23.73
C ALA A 236 -5.71 19.09 -23.42
N ARG A 237 -5.19 19.76 -24.45
CA ARG A 237 -5.01 21.19 -24.43
C ARG A 237 -6.36 21.70 -23.97
N CYS A 238 -6.42 22.12 -22.72
CA CYS A 238 -7.46 22.98 -22.26
C CYS A 238 -7.33 24.24 -23.12
N ASP A 239 -8.06 24.27 -24.23
CA ASP A 239 -8.31 25.47 -25.04
C ASP A 239 -9.23 26.45 -24.29
N CYS A 240 -9.38 26.32 -22.96
CA CYS A 240 -9.82 27.42 -22.12
C CYS A 240 -8.61 28.33 -21.84
N GLY A 241 -8.36 29.25 -22.77
CA GLY A 241 -7.54 30.42 -22.50
C GLY A 241 -8.11 31.17 -21.30
N GLY A 242 -7.50 30.98 -20.13
CA GLY A 242 -7.77 31.79 -18.94
C GLY A 242 -8.71 31.17 -17.91
N CYS A 243 -8.21 30.25 -17.10
CA CYS A 243 -8.77 30.02 -15.76
C CYS A 243 -7.68 30.24 -14.73
N ALA A 244 -7.73 31.40 -14.06
CA ALA A 244 -6.87 31.77 -12.93
C ALA A 244 -7.10 30.89 -11.68
N GLU A 245 -8.11 30.01 -11.69
CA GLU A 245 -8.49 29.20 -10.52
C GLU A 245 -7.66 27.92 -10.33
N CYS A 246 -6.87 27.47 -11.32
CA CYS A 246 -6.05 26.26 -11.17
C CYS A 246 -4.70 26.49 -10.46
N MET A 247 -4.35 27.73 -10.10
CA MET A 247 -3.12 28.04 -9.34
C MET A 247 -3.35 28.35 -7.86
N THR A 248 -4.60 28.39 -7.40
CA THR A 248 -4.95 28.57 -5.98
C THR A 248 -5.99 27.54 -5.57
N GLY A 249 -5.57 26.29 -5.45
CA GLY A 249 -6.31 25.20 -4.83
C GLY A 249 -5.38 24.31 -4.05
#